data_AF-A0A9J8C6N8-F1
#
_entry.id   AF-A0A9J8C6N8-F1
#
_cell.length_a   1.000
_cell.length_b   1.000
_cell.length_c   1.000
_cell.angle_alpha   90.00
_cell.angle_beta   90.00
_cell.angle_gamma   90.00
#
_symmetry.space_group_name_H-M   'P 1'
#
loop_
_entity.id
_entity.type
_entity.pdbx_description
1 polymer ?
#
loop_
_entity_poly.entity_id
_entity_poly.type
_entity_poly.pdbx_seq_one_letter_code
_entity_poly.pdbx_strand_id
1 'polypeptide(L)'
;MDLEKNVELRSFSEVDLRCPLCHHIFINPVLLSCSHNVCEYCVRRFWEDKACKVCPVCQRRISMDFPPVNLALRNWCETFTQEKRQKSSSGICSAHKEKLKLFCLDDQEPVCLVCRDSKLHTNHRFSPVDEAVIDNKETLKTALKPLQEILRKFENVKQSMDQTSQDIKIKAQQTETQIKAEFEELHRLLRDEEAIRVTALREEEKQRSQMMKQKIDETSRQISSLSSTIRDVEEQMEDDDVSFLQNFKSTLQRTQCQLLNPEKNSVMIDFSNHLGNLKLNVLTKLQKKFDKKEGLYLPLGLRGTYVKQKCVTAFGVKNPENSMRQQHQSKTIYKTDYSDMSSDHRSHHIQPQTVKKGNSMITNNKNTTPYKR
;
A
#
# COMPACT_ATOMS: atom_id res chain seq x y z
N MET A 1 -46.07 -43.00 -41.66
CA MET A 1 -45.97 -42.46 -43.02
C MET A 1 -46.72 -41.14 -43.04
N ASP A 2 -46.14 -39.95 -43.07
CA ASP A 2 -44.75 -39.51 -42.93
C ASP A 2 -44.79 -38.09 -42.38
N LEU A 3 -43.80 -37.77 -41.54
CA LEU A 3 -43.42 -36.41 -41.20
C LEU A 3 -42.83 -35.79 -42.46
N GLU A 4 -43.37 -34.66 -42.92
CA GLU A 4 -42.60 -33.66 -43.66
C GLU A 4 -43.29 -32.30 -43.55
N LYS A 5 -43.09 -31.64 -42.41
CA LYS A 5 -43.27 -30.19 -42.32
C LYS A 5 -41.98 -29.54 -42.82
N ASN A 6 -42.00 -29.11 -44.08
CA ASN A 6 -41.06 -28.14 -44.64
C ASN A 6 -40.97 -26.92 -43.71
N VAL A 7 -39.89 -26.84 -42.95
CA VAL A 7 -39.40 -25.57 -42.41
C VAL A 7 -38.40 -25.06 -43.44
N GLU A 8 -38.82 -24.14 -44.30
CA GLU A 8 -37.88 -23.33 -45.07
C GLU A 8 -36.97 -22.58 -44.08
N LEU A 9 -35.75 -23.07 -43.91
CA LEU A 9 -34.69 -22.33 -43.24
C LEU A 9 -34.38 -21.10 -44.11
N ARG A 10 -34.76 -19.92 -43.64
CA ARG A 10 -34.28 -18.64 -44.16
C ARG A 10 -32.74 -18.71 -44.28
N SER A 11 -32.21 -18.53 -45.48
CA SER A 11 -30.76 -18.35 -45.69
C SER A 11 -30.36 -17.00 -45.08
N PHE A 12 -29.44 -17.02 -44.10
CA PHE A 12 -28.85 -15.79 -43.56
C PHE A 12 -28.07 -15.04 -44.65
N SER A 13 -28.29 -13.74 -44.79
CA SER A 13 -27.52 -12.89 -45.72
C SER A 13 -26.19 -12.45 -45.08
N GLU A 14 -25.23 -11.97 -45.89
CA GLU A 14 -23.94 -11.45 -45.37
C GLU A 14 -24.15 -10.31 -44.34
N VAL A 15 -25.24 -9.56 -44.46
CA VAL A 15 -25.59 -8.46 -43.56
C VAL A 15 -25.98 -8.98 -42.17
N ASP A 16 -26.66 -10.13 -42.11
CA ASP A 16 -27.12 -10.74 -40.85
C ASP A 16 -25.96 -11.33 -40.01
N LEU A 17 -24.80 -11.54 -40.64
CA LEU A 17 -23.61 -12.11 -40.00
C LEU A 17 -22.59 -11.06 -39.55
N ARG A 18 -22.91 -9.76 -39.68
CA ARG A 18 -21.99 -8.67 -39.34
C ARG A 18 -22.23 -8.13 -37.93
N CYS A 19 -21.14 -7.94 -37.22
CA CYS A 19 -21.14 -7.28 -35.92
C CYS A 19 -21.50 -5.79 -36.06
N PRO A 20 -22.43 -5.25 -35.26
CA PRO A 20 -22.85 -3.85 -35.35
C PRO A 20 -21.77 -2.85 -34.90
N LEU A 21 -20.68 -3.31 -34.28
CA LEU A 21 -19.59 -2.46 -33.79
C LEU A 21 -18.39 -2.40 -34.71
N CYS A 22 -17.91 -3.55 -35.19
CA CYS A 22 -16.76 -3.60 -36.10
C CYS A 22 -17.14 -3.78 -37.57
N HIS A 23 -18.41 -3.99 -37.87
CA HIS A 23 -18.94 -4.22 -39.23
C HIS A 23 -18.31 -5.40 -39.99
N HIS A 24 -17.53 -6.23 -39.30
CA HIS A 24 -16.98 -7.48 -39.80
C HIS A 24 -17.89 -8.66 -39.43
N ILE A 25 -17.68 -9.80 -40.10
CA ILE A 25 -18.33 -11.07 -39.72
C ILE A 25 -18.04 -11.35 -38.24
N PHE A 26 -19.03 -11.82 -37.48
CA PHE A 26 -18.84 -12.09 -36.06
C PHE A 26 -17.68 -13.06 -35.80
N ILE A 27 -16.86 -12.72 -34.81
CA ILE A 27 -15.82 -13.59 -34.24
C ILE A 27 -16.17 -13.74 -32.77
N ASN A 28 -16.44 -14.98 -32.34
CA ASN A 28 -16.97 -15.29 -31.01
C ASN A 28 -18.12 -14.33 -30.61
N PRO A 29 -19.25 -14.33 -31.34
CA PRO A 29 -20.39 -13.50 -30.98
C PRO A 29 -20.90 -13.89 -29.59
N VAL A 30 -21.06 -12.92 -28.69
CA VAL A 30 -21.68 -13.14 -27.39
C VAL A 30 -23.13 -12.71 -27.39
N LEU A 31 -23.99 -13.46 -26.69
CA LEU A 31 -25.40 -13.17 -26.55
C LEU A 31 -25.63 -12.36 -25.27
N LEU A 32 -26.01 -11.09 -25.43
CA LEU A 32 -26.34 -10.22 -24.31
C LEU A 32 -27.75 -10.51 -23.77
N SER A 33 -28.04 -10.15 -22.53
CA SER A 33 -29.37 -10.34 -21.90
C SER A 33 -30.51 -9.62 -22.63
N CYS A 34 -30.19 -8.60 -23.42
CA CYS A 34 -31.11 -7.89 -24.32
C CYS A 34 -31.28 -8.53 -25.70
N SER A 35 -30.76 -9.75 -25.89
CA SER A 35 -30.80 -10.55 -27.12
C SER A 35 -29.98 -10.01 -28.31
N HIS A 36 -29.21 -8.94 -28.13
CA HIS A 36 -28.25 -8.48 -29.15
C HIS A 36 -26.98 -9.33 -29.14
N ASN A 37 -26.41 -9.52 -30.33
CA ASN A 37 -25.14 -10.20 -30.52
C ASN A 37 -24.06 -9.18 -30.90
N VAL A 38 -22.88 -9.30 -30.30
CA VAL A 38 -21.69 -8.47 -30.53
C VAL A 38 -20.46 -9.38 -30.40
N CYS A 39 -19.36 -9.09 -31.09
CA CYS A 39 -18.13 -9.86 -30.88
C CYS A 39 -17.66 -9.72 -29.41
N GLU A 40 -17.16 -10.79 -28.83
CA GLU A 40 -16.57 -10.81 -27.48
C GLU A 40 -15.56 -9.67 -27.28
N TYR A 41 -14.64 -9.50 -28.22
CA TYR A 41 -13.66 -8.42 -28.17
C TYR A 41 -14.30 -7.03 -28.22
N CYS A 42 -15.30 -6.83 -29.06
CA CYS A 42 -15.96 -5.53 -29.24
C CYS A 42 -16.74 -5.11 -27.99
N VAL A 43 -17.44 -6.03 -27.32
CA VAL A 43 -18.15 -5.70 -26.09
C VAL A 43 -17.19 -5.44 -24.93
N ARG A 44 -16.10 -6.21 -24.84
CA ARG A 44 -15.08 -6.04 -23.79
C ARG A 44 -14.45 -4.65 -23.88
N ARG A 45 -13.97 -4.27 -25.07
CA ARG A 45 -13.40 -2.94 -25.32
C ARG A 45 -14.40 -1.82 -25.02
N PHE A 46 -15.66 -1.99 -25.45
CA PHE A 46 -16.69 -0.98 -25.18
C PHE A 46 -16.93 -0.75 -23.68
N TRP A 47 -16.90 -1.81 -22.86
CA TRP A 47 -17.03 -1.70 -21.41
C TRP A 47 -15.80 -1.11 -20.73
N GLU A 48 -14.61 -1.40 -21.23
CA GLU A 48 -13.35 -0.79 -20.78
C GLU A 48 -13.40 0.74 -20.97
N ASP A 49 -13.89 1.22 -22.12
CA ASP A 49 -13.96 2.65 -22.44
C ASP A 49 -15.05 3.42 -21.67
N LYS A 50 -16.21 2.79 -21.39
CA LYS A 50 -17.40 3.46 -20.83
C LYS A 50 -17.58 3.31 -19.31
N ALA A 51 -16.76 2.51 -18.63
CA ALA A 51 -16.88 2.18 -17.20
C ALA A 51 -18.30 1.69 -16.76
N CYS A 52 -19.15 1.28 -17.70
CA CYS A 52 -20.51 0.80 -17.43
C CYS A 52 -20.89 -0.36 -18.35
N LYS A 53 -21.55 -1.38 -17.76
CA LYS A 53 -21.99 -2.59 -18.47
C LYS A 53 -23.35 -2.37 -19.12
N VAL A 54 -23.36 -1.68 -20.25
CA VAL A 54 -24.55 -1.48 -21.08
C VAL A 54 -24.41 -2.16 -22.43
N CYS A 55 -25.53 -2.49 -23.05
CA CYS A 55 -25.55 -3.00 -24.42
C CYS A 55 -25.08 -1.91 -25.38
N PRO A 56 -24.08 -2.17 -26.24
CA PRO A 56 -23.62 -1.18 -27.21
C PRO A 56 -24.68 -0.80 -28.24
N VAL A 57 -25.65 -1.68 -28.49
CA VAL A 57 -26.71 -1.49 -29.50
C VAL A 57 -27.92 -0.74 -28.94
N CYS A 58 -28.41 -1.14 -27.77
CA CYS A 58 -29.67 -0.62 -27.22
C CYS A 58 -29.54 0.08 -25.86
N GLN A 59 -28.31 0.23 -25.34
CA GLN A 59 -27.98 0.91 -24.08
C GLN A 59 -28.64 0.34 -22.81
N ARG A 60 -29.33 -0.82 -22.89
CA ARG A 60 -29.86 -1.51 -21.71
C ARG A 60 -28.74 -2.00 -20.81
N ARG A 61 -28.89 -1.84 -19.48
CA ARG A 61 -27.94 -2.39 -18.49
C ARG A 61 -27.87 -3.91 -18.60
N ILE A 62 -26.65 -4.43 -18.48
CA ILE A 62 -26.36 -5.85 -18.55
C ILE A 62 -25.95 -6.30 -17.16
N SER A 63 -26.61 -7.36 -16.67
CA SER A 63 -26.37 -7.92 -15.34
C SER A 63 -25.30 -9.01 -15.34
N MET A 64 -24.86 -9.48 -16.51
CA MET A 64 -23.89 -10.56 -16.64
C MET A 64 -22.49 -10.00 -16.89
N ASP A 65 -21.53 -10.43 -16.07
CA ASP A 65 -20.12 -10.05 -16.20
C ASP A 65 -19.46 -10.71 -17.42
N PHE A 66 -19.91 -11.92 -17.77
CA PHE A 66 -19.40 -12.74 -18.86
C PHE A 66 -20.56 -13.29 -19.70
N PRO A 67 -21.02 -12.57 -20.73
CA PRO A 67 -22.09 -13.04 -21.59
C PRO A 67 -21.65 -14.31 -22.35
N PRO A 68 -22.50 -15.34 -22.46
CA PRO A 68 -22.13 -16.58 -23.13
C PRO A 68 -21.94 -16.38 -24.63
N VAL A 69 -21.03 -17.15 -25.23
CA VAL A 69 -20.85 -17.19 -26.68
C VAL A 69 -22.06 -17.84 -27.34
N ASN A 70 -22.62 -17.19 -28.35
CA ASN A 70 -23.65 -17.74 -29.21
C ASN A 70 -23.02 -18.73 -30.20
N LEU A 71 -22.92 -19.99 -29.78
CA LEU A 71 -22.31 -21.07 -30.57
C LEU A 71 -22.98 -21.27 -31.93
N ALA A 72 -24.31 -21.13 -32.00
CA ALA A 72 -25.04 -21.25 -33.26
C ALA A 72 -24.58 -20.18 -34.25
N LEU A 73 -24.62 -18.90 -33.86
CA LEU A 73 -24.19 -17.79 -34.72
C LEU A 73 -22.70 -17.91 -35.09
N ARG A 74 -21.85 -18.36 -34.17
CA ARG A 74 -20.44 -18.63 -34.47
C ARG A 74 -20.28 -19.66 -35.58
N ASN A 75 -20.97 -20.80 -35.47
CA ASN A 75 -20.91 -21.87 -36.47
C ASN A 75 -21.38 -21.37 -37.85
N TRP A 76 -22.45 -20.57 -37.90
CA TRP A 76 -22.92 -19.95 -39.16
C TRP A 76 -21.87 -19.03 -39.78
N CYS A 77 -21.25 -18.15 -38.98
CA CYS A 77 -20.18 -17.27 -39.44
C CYS A 77 -18.96 -18.05 -39.95
N GLU A 78 -18.61 -19.14 -39.29
CA GLU A 78 -17.51 -20.04 -39.69
C GLU A 78 -17.83 -20.75 -41.01
N THR A 79 -19.01 -21.34 -41.17
CA THR A 79 -19.45 -22.00 -42.42
C THR A 79 -19.49 -21.00 -43.57
N PHE A 80 -20.06 -19.81 -43.38
CA PHE A 80 -20.08 -18.77 -44.41
C PHE A 80 -18.67 -18.36 -44.83
N THR A 81 -17.76 -18.20 -43.86
CA THR A 81 -16.36 -17.85 -44.14
C THR A 81 -15.63 -18.98 -44.88
N GLN A 82 -15.90 -20.24 -44.52
CA GLN A 82 -15.33 -21.42 -45.16
C GLN A 82 -15.82 -21.58 -46.60
N GLU A 83 -17.12 -21.40 -46.85
CA GLU A 83 -17.68 -21.42 -48.21
C GLU A 83 -17.11 -20.29 -49.08
N LYS A 84 -16.95 -19.09 -48.53
CA LYS A 84 -16.34 -17.95 -49.24
C LYS A 84 -14.88 -18.25 -49.61
N ARG A 85 -14.12 -18.90 -48.72
CA ARG A 85 -12.74 -19.35 -48.97
C ARG A 85 -12.66 -20.46 -50.04
N GLN A 86 -13.57 -21.43 -50.01
CA GLN A 86 -13.62 -22.51 -51.00
C GLN A 86 -13.99 -22.02 -52.40
N LYS A 87 -14.89 -21.02 -52.50
CA LYS A 87 -15.26 -20.40 -53.79
C LYS A 87 -14.13 -19.55 -54.38
N SER A 88 -13.21 -19.04 -53.57
CA SER A 88 -12.09 -18.17 -53.99
C SER A 88 -10.76 -18.88 -54.21
N SER A 89 -10.61 -20.15 -53.77
CA SER A 89 -9.37 -20.91 -53.92
C SER A 89 -9.19 -21.64 -55.25
N SER A 90 -10.20 -21.63 -56.12
CA SER A 90 -10.18 -22.44 -57.35
C SER A 90 -9.49 -21.78 -58.54
N GLY A 91 -9.15 -20.48 -58.46
CA GLY A 91 -8.65 -19.71 -59.62
C GLY A 91 -9.68 -19.61 -60.77
N ILE A 92 -10.94 -19.92 -60.49
CA ILE A 92 -12.04 -19.98 -61.43
C ILE A 92 -13.07 -18.92 -61.09
N CYS A 93 -13.59 -18.23 -62.11
CA CYS A 93 -14.66 -17.27 -62.00
C CYS A 93 -15.94 -17.96 -61.54
N SER A 94 -16.52 -17.46 -60.45
CA SER A 94 -17.75 -17.99 -59.86
C SER A 94 -18.95 -17.92 -60.81
N ALA A 95 -19.05 -16.85 -61.60
CA ALA A 95 -20.13 -16.59 -62.55
C ALA A 95 -20.01 -17.41 -63.84
N HIS A 96 -18.81 -17.49 -64.43
CA HIS A 96 -18.62 -18.06 -65.77
C HIS A 96 -17.95 -19.44 -65.77
N LYS A 97 -17.49 -19.93 -64.60
CA LYS A 97 -16.73 -21.18 -64.46
C LYS A 97 -15.44 -21.25 -65.29
N GLU A 98 -14.92 -20.08 -65.68
CA GLU A 98 -13.70 -19.91 -66.47
C GLU A 98 -12.49 -19.50 -65.62
N LYS A 99 -11.27 -19.82 -66.08
CA LYS A 99 -10.05 -19.42 -65.36
C LYS A 99 -9.92 -17.90 -65.27
N LEU A 100 -9.59 -17.40 -64.08
CA LEU A 100 -9.27 -16.00 -63.83
C LEU A 100 -7.90 -15.70 -64.43
N LYS A 101 -7.85 -14.82 -65.44
CA LYS A 101 -6.63 -14.51 -66.19
C LYS A 101 -6.32 -13.01 -66.23
N LEU A 102 -7.29 -12.17 -65.88
CA LEU A 102 -7.15 -10.72 -65.85
C LEU A 102 -7.41 -10.20 -64.44
N PHE A 103 -6.90 -9.02 -64.14
CA PHE A 103 -7.19 -8.25 -62.94
C PHE A 103 -7.84 -6.93 -63.37
N CYS A 104 -9.04 -6.66 -62.88
CA CYS A 104 -9.73 -5.39 -63.09
C CYS A 104 -9.11 -4.35 -62.14
N LEU A 105 -8.50 -3.30 -62.68
CA LEU A 105 -7.78 -2.29 -61.90
C LEU A 105 -8.72 -1.35 -61.15
N ASP A 106 -9.91 -1.08 -61.70
CA ASP A 106 -10.91 -0.20 -61.11
C ASP A 106 -11.61 -0.86 -59.91
N ASP A 107 -12.05 -2.11 -60.07
CA ASP A 107 -12.74 -2.89 -59.02
C ASP A 107 -11.79 -3.64 -58.08
N GLN A 108 -10.49 -3.67 -58.41
CA GLN A 108 -9.43 -4.39 -57.67
C GLN A 108 -9.70 -5.88 -57.46
N GLU A 109 -10.22 -6.58 -58.47
CA GLU A 109 -10.54 -7.99 -58.39
C GLU A 109 -10.06 -8.82 -59.60
N PRO A 110 -9.72 -10.10 -59.40
CA PRO A 110 -9.40 -10.99 -60.50
C PRO A 110 -10.66 -11.41 -61.26
N VAL A 111 -10.60 -11.35 -62.59
CA VAL A 111 -11.72 -11.64 -63.49
C VAL A 111 -11.31 -12.61 -64.61
N CYS A 112 -12.29 -13.30 -65.21
CA CYS A 112 -12.07 -14.12 -66.40
C CYS A 112 -12.23 -13.29 -67.68
N LEU A 113 -11.91 -13.88 -68.84
CA LEU A 113 -12.02 -13.18 -70.13
C LEU A 113 -13.48 -12.81 -70.47
N VAL A 114 -14.46 -13.61 -70.04
CA VAL A 114 -15.88 -13.32 -70.27
C VAL A 114 -16.35 -12.12 -69.44
N CYS A 115 -15.84 -11.96 -68.22
CA CYS A 115 -16.14 -10.79 -67.37
C CYS A 115 -15.71 -9.47 -68.02
N ARG A 116 -14.56 -9.45 -68.70
CA ARG A 116 -14.03 -8.25 -69.38
C ARG A 116 -15.04 -7.68 -70.39
N ASP A 117 -15.67 -8.54 -71.16
CA ASP A 117 -16.61 -8.16 -72.22
C ASP A 117 -18.05 -8.08 -71.69
N SER A 118 -18.26 -8.33 -70.39
CA SER A 118 -19.56 -8.23 -69.74
C SER A 118 -19.93 -6.76 -69.46
N LYS A 119 -21.24 -6.49 -69.37
CA LYS A 119 -21.75 -5.16 -69.03
C LYS A 119 -21.25 -4.66 -67.65
N LEU A 120 -20.83 -5.55 -66.76
CA LEU A 120 -20.41 -5.22 -65.39
C LEU A 120 -19.08 -4.45 -65.34
N HIS A 121 -18.17 -4.68 -66.28
CA HIS A 121 -16.86 -4.00 -66.32
C HIS A 121 -16.70 -3.13 -67.58
N THR A 122 -17.80 -2.52 -68.03
CA THR A 122 -17.78 -1.65 -69.20
C THR A 122 -16.86 -0.45 -68.96
N ASN A 123 -15.89 -0.24 -69.84
CA ASN A 123 -14.86 0.81 -69.75
C ASN A 123 -13.85 0.67 -68.59
N HIS A 124 -13.78 -0.49 -67.92
CA HIS A 124 -12.75 -0.71 -66.91
C HIS A 124 -11.42 -1.07 -67.55
N ARG A 125 -10.34 -0.85 -66.80
CA ARG A 125 -8.97 -1.19 -67.18
C ARG A 125 -8.59 -2.54 -66.63
N PHE A 126 -7.84 -3.30 -67.42
CA PHE A 126 -7.40 -4.63 -67.05
C PHE A 126 -5.89 -4.78 -67.25
N SER A 127 -5.30 -5.65 -66.44
CA SER A 127 -3.94 -6.15 -66.62
C SER A 127 -3.95 -7.68 -66.51
N PRO A 128 -3.07 -8.40 -67.24
CA PRO A 128 -2.84 -9.82 -66.98
C PRO A 128 -2.53 -10.07 -65.50
N VAL A 129 -3.03 -11.17 -64.95
CA VAL A 129 -2.84 -11.48 -63.52
C VAL A 129 -1.36 -11.49 -63.13
N ASP A 130 -0.48 -12.02 -63.97
CA ASP A 130 0.96 -12.11 -63.66
C ASP A 130 1.62 -10.72 -63.51
N GLU A 131 1.24 -9.77 -64.36
CA GLU A 131 1.70 -8.37 -64.29
C GLU A 131 1.11 -7.66 -63.07
N ALA A 132 -0.20 -7.75 -62.89
CA ALA A 132 -0.89 -7.14 -61.75
C ALA A 132 -0.38 -7.66 -60.40
N VAL A 133 0.03 -8.94 -60.31
CA VAL A 133 0.64 -9.50 -59.10
C VAL A 133 1.98 -8.85 -58.79
N ILE A 134 2.81 -8.55 -59.81
CA ILE A 134 4.10 -7.88 -59.63
C ILE A 134 3.87 -6.47 -59.10
N ASP A 135 3.02 -5.68 -59.75
CA ASP A 135 2.73 -4.29 -59.38
C ASP A 135 2.10 -4.18 -57.99
N ASN A 136 1.14 -5.05 -57.67
CA ASN A 136 0.50 -5.07 -56.35
C ASN A 136 1.48 -5.51 -55.25
N LYS A 137 2.38 -6.47 -55.53
CA LYS A 137 3.43 -6.86 -54.58
C LYS A 137 4.40 -5.71 -54.31
N GLU A 138 4.83 -4.97 -55.32
CA GLU A 138 5.70 -3.81 -55.14
C GLU A 138 4.99 -2.66 -54.39
N THR A 139 3.71 -2.43 -54.67
CA THR A 139 2.87 -1.50 -53.90
C THR A 139 2.83 -1.90 -52.42
N LEU A 140 2.58 -3.18 -52.12
CA LEU A 140 2.57 -3.69 -50.75
C LEU A 140 3.95 -3.62 -50.08
N LYS A 141 5.04 -3.94 -50.78
CA LYS A 141 6.41 -3.78 -50.26
C LYS A 141 6.70 -2.32 -49.90
N THR A 142 6.24 -1.38 -50.72
CA THR A 142 6.40 0.06 -50.47
C THR A 142 5.59 0.48 -49.23
N ALA A 143 4.35 0.00 -49.09
CA ALA A 143 3.52 0.26 -47.92
C ALA A 143 4.02 -0.44 -46.63
N LEU A 144 4.73 -1.57 -46.75
CA LEU A 144 5.26 -2.32 -45.62
C LEU A 144 6.41 -1.60 -44.90
N LYS A 145 7.28 -0.91 -45.65
CA LYS A 145 8.44 -0.18 -45.09
C LYS A 145 8.08 0.80 -43.97
N PRO A 146 7.11 1.73 -44.12
CA PRO A 146 6.75 2.63 -43.04
C PRO A 146 6.12 1.91 -41.84
N LEU A 147 5.39 0.80 -42.05
CA LEU A 147 4.84 -0.01 -40.95
C LEU A 147 5.95 -0.65 -40.10
N GLN A 148 6.99 -1.17 -40.74
CA GLN A 148 8.17 -1.72 -40.05
C GLN A 148 8.91 -0.64 -39.26
N GLU A 149 9.02 0.56 -39.82
CA GLU A 149 9.64 1.69 -39.11
C GLU A 149 8.82 2.15 -37.89
N ILE A 150 7.49 2.18 -38.02
CA ILE A 150 6.60 2.49 -36.90
C ILE A 150 6.72 1.42 -35.81
N LEU A 151 6.75 0.13 -36.18
CA LEU A 151 6.95 -0.97 -35.23
C LEU A 151 8.24 -0.77 -34.41
N ARG A 152 9.36 -0.49 -35.09
CA ARG A 152 10.65 -0.23 -34.43
C ARG A 152 10.58 0.95 -33.46
N LYS A 153 9.86 2.02 -33.82
CA LYS A 153 9.64 3.18 -32.93
C LYS A 153 8.84 2.78 -31.69
N PHE A 154 7.78 1.98 -31.85
CA PHE A 154 7.00 1.49 -30.71
C PHE A 154 7.82 0.57 -29.79
N GLU A 155 8.68 -0.27 -30.34
CA GLU A 155 9.59 -1.12 -29.56
C GLU A 155 10.57 -0.28 -28.72
N ASN A 156 11.17 0.77 -29.32
CA ASN A 156 12.05 1.68 -28.60
C ASN A 156 11.32 2.45 -27.48
N VAL A 157 10.09 2.93 -27.74
CA VAL A 157 9.27 3.61 -26.73
C VAL A 157 8.93 2.64 -25.61
N LYS A 158 8.53 1.40 -25.92
CA LYS A 158 8.24 0.37 -24.92
C LYS A 158 9.45 0.10 -24.03
N GLN A 159 10.64 -0.07 -24.62
CA GLN A 159 11.88 -0.28 -23.85
C GLN A 159 12.18 0.90 -22.92
N SER A 160 12.00 2.13 -23.39
CA SER A 160 12.15 3.34 -22.57
C SER A 160 11.16 3.40 -21.40
N MET A 161 9.90 3.01 -21.65
CA MET A 161 8.87 2.91 -20.60
C MET A 161 9.20 1.83 -19.58
N ASP A 162 9.67 0.66 -20.03
CA ASP A 162 10.10 -0.44 -19.16
C ASP A 162 11.26 0.01 -18.25
N GLN A 163 12.25 0.72 -18.80
CA GLN A 163 13.35 1.30 -18.01
C GLN A 163 12.84 2.33 -17.00
N THR A 164 11.97 3.25 -17.42
CA THR A 164 11.39 4.27 -16.54
C THR A 164 10.60 3.61 -15.39
N SER A 165 9.87 2.53 -15.65
CA SER A 165 9.15 1.78 -14.63
C SER A 165 10.10 1.16 -13.59
N GLN A 166 11.26 0.66 -14.02
CA GLN A 166 12.28 0.14 -13.11
C GLN A 166 12.89 1.27 -12.26
N ASP A 167 13.20 2.40 -12.90
CA ASP A 167 13.76 3.58 -12.21
C ASP A 167 12.80 4.13 -11.15
N ILE A 168 11.49 4.16 -11.43
CA ILE A 168 10.47 4.54 -10.44
C ILE A 168 10.52 3.61 -9.23
N LYS A 169 10.62 2.30 -9.44
CA LYS A 169 10.69 1.31 -8.35
C LYS A 169 11.96 1.49 -7.52
N ILE A 170 13.11 1.68 -8.16
CA ILE A 170 14.39 1.92 -7.48
C ILE A 170 14.34 3.21 -6.67
N LYS A 171 13.86 4.30 -7.26
CA LYS A 171 13.72 5.59 -6.56
C LYS A 171 12.77 5.48 -5.38
N ALA A 172 11.64 4.80 -5.52
CA ALA A 172 10.71 4.58 -4.42
C ALA A 172 11.38 3.84 -3.24
N GLN A 173 12.11 2.76 -3.51
CA GLN A 173 12.84 2.00 -2.48
C GLN A 173 13.96 2.81 -1.81
N GLN A 174 14.70 3.60 -2.60
CA GLN A 174 15.73 4.50 -2.08
C GLN A 174 15.12 5.58 -1.18
N THR A 175 14.03 6.22 -1.61
CA THR A 175 13.32 7.22 -0.82
C THR A 175 12.73 6.61 0.45
N GLU A 176 12.13 5.42 0.39
CA GLU A 176 11.64 4.71 1.57
C GLU A 176 12.77 4.45 2.58
N THR A 177 13.95 4.03 2.11
CA THR A 177 15.13 3.80 2.94
C THR A 177 15.60 5.09 3.61
N GLN A 178 15.64 6.21 2.87
CA GLN A 178 16.00 7.51 3.41
C GLN A 178 14.99 8.00 4.46
N ILE A 179 13.69 7.84 4.21
CA ILE A 179 12.64 8.17 5.18
C ILE A 179 12.88 7.37 6.48
N LYS A 180 13.06 6.05 6.37
CA LYS A 180 13.34 5.20 7.55
C LYS A 180 14.59 5.65 8.31
N ALA A 181 15.67 5.99 7.60
CA ALA A 181 16.90 6.46 8.21
C ALA A 181 16.72 7.79 8.96
N GLU A 182 15.97 8.75 8.40
CA GLU A 182 15.66 10.00 9.08
C GLU A 182 14.83 9.75 10.35
N PHE A 183 13.81 8.88 10.30
CA PHE A 183 13.02 8.52 11.48
C PHE A 183 13.84 7.78 12.55
N GLU A 184 14.76 6.90 12.16
CA GLU A 184 15.61 6.21 13.12
C GLU A 184 16.53 7.18 13.88
N GLU A 185 17.04 8.21 13.19
CA GLU A 185 17.79 9.28 13.85
C GLU A 185 16.93 10.05 14.87
N LEU A 186 15.65 10.30 14.57
CA LEU A 186 14.72 10.90 15.53
C LEU A 186 14.47 10.01 16.72
N HIS A 187 14.23 8.72 16.49
CA HIS A 187 14.06 7.76 17.58
C HIS A 187 15.30 7.70 18.48
N ARG A 188 16.50 7.73 17.89
CA ARG A 188 17.75 7.78 18.65
C ARG A 188 17.83 9.03 19.52
N LEU A 189 17.57 10.22 18.95
CA LEU A 189 17.59 11.48 19.72
C LEU A 189 16.59 11.48 20.88
N LEU A 190 15.40 10.92 20.67
CA LEU A 190 14.39 10.79 21.72
C LEU A 190 14.84 9.84 22.84
N ARG A 191 15.39 8.67 22.49
CA ARG A 191 15.95 7.72 23.45
C ARG A 191 17.11 8.32 24.24
N ASP A 192 18.00 9.05 23.59
CA ASP A 192 19.13 9.73 24.24
C ASP A 192 18.62 10.78 25.25
N GLU A 193 17.63 11.59 24.88
CA GLU A 193 17.04 12.61 25.75
C GLU A 193 16.26 12.01 26.93
N GLU A 194 15.55 10.90 26.71
CA GLU A 194 14.90 10.12 27.76
C GLU A 194 15.94 9.58 28.75
N ALA A 195 17.00 8.94 28.26
CA ALA A 195 18.07 8.38 29.08
C ALA A 195 18.76 9.43 29.94
N ILE A 196 19.04 10.62 29.37
CA ILE A 196 19.61 11.77 30.10
C ILE A 196 18.71 12.17 31.27
N ARG A 197 17.40 12.29 31.04
CA ARG A 197 16.45 12.71 32.07
C ARG A 197 16.25 11.68 33.17
N VAL A 198 16.13 10.40 32.78
CA VAL A 198 16.03 9.31 33.75
C VAL A 198 17.30 9.25 34.60
N THR A 199 18.48 9.43 33.99
CA THR A 199 19.76 9.47 34.73
C THR A 199 19.80 10.63 35.71
N ALA A 200 19.38 11.84 35.31
CA ALA A 200 19.31 13.00 36.20
C ALA A 200 18.36 12.77 37.39
N LEU A 201 17.21 12.13 37.17
CA LEU A 201 16.28 11.73 38.24
C LEU A 201 16.91 10.73 39.20
N ARG A 202 17.63 9.71 38.68
CA ARG A 202 18.30 8.71 39.52
C ARG A 202 19.41 9.31 40.39
N GLU A 203 20.11 10.31 39.87
CA GLU A 203 21.12 11.02 40.64
C GLU A 203 20.48 11.87 41.75
N GLU A 204 19.38 12.58 41.47
CA GLU A 204 18.64 13.27 42.53
C GLU A 204 18.11 12.28 43.59
N GLU A 205 17.50 11.17 43.17
CA GLU A 205 17.03 10.11 44.07
C GLU A 205 18.13 9.65 45.02
N LYS A 206 19.32 9.38 44.48
CA LYS A 206 20.49 8.96 45.27
C LYS A 206 20.91 10.03 46.27
N GLN A 207 21.02 11.28 45.84
CA GLN A 207 21.41 12.40 46.70
C GLN A 207 20.40 12.63 47.84
N ARG A 208 19.10 12.64 47.52
CA ARG A 208 18.02 12.81 48.51
C ARG A 208 17.99 11.64 49.51
N SER A 209 18.17 10.41 49.02
CA SER A 209 18.22 9.21 49.86
C SER A 209 19.42 9.23 50.81
N GLN A 210 20.60 9.66 50.32
CA GLN A 210 21.78 9.79 51.16
C GLN A 210 21.60 10.85 52.25
N MET A 211 21.04 12.01 51.91
CA MET A 211 20.74 13.05 52.89
C MET A 211 19.73 12.58 53.93
N MET A 212 18.70 11.82 53.52
CA MET A 212 17.74 11.25 54.47
C MET A 212 18.40 10.22 55.40
N LYS A 213 19.28 9.37 54.87
CA LYS A 213 20.05 8.40 55.68
C LYS A 213 20.87 9.11 56.77
N GLN A 214 21.59 10.17 56.41
CA GLN A 214 22.37 10.96 57.37
C GLN A 214 21.48 11.58 58.46
N LYS A 215 20.29 12.08 58.09
CA LYS A 215 19.32 12.59 59.07
C LYS A 215 18.79 11.49 59.99
N ILE A 216 18.48 10.31 59.47
CA ILE A 216 18.06 9.15 60.27
C ILE A 216 19.16 8.75 61.25
N ASP A 217 20.40 8.67 60.80
CA ASP A 217 21.55 8.31 61.64
C ASP A 217 21.79 9.37 62.75
N GLU A 218 21.65 10.66 62.43
CA GLU A 218 21.72 11.74 63.41
C GLU A 218 20.60 11.65 64.45
N THR A 219 19.34 11.54 64.00
CA THR A 219 18.20 11.40 64.91
C THR A 219 18.32 10.13 65.77
N SER A 220 18.84 9.02 65.22
CA SER A 220 19.05 7.78 65.97
C SER A 220 20.10 7.94 67.08
N ARG A 221 21.16 8.74 66.83
CA ARG A 221 22.15 9.11 67.85
C ARG A 221 21.53 9.99 68.94
N GLN A 222 20.71 10.96 68.56
CA GLN A 222 19.99 11.81 69.51
C GLN A 222 19.02 11.00 70.38
N ILE A 223 18.26 10.08 69.78
CA ILE A 223 17.37 9.15 70.50
C ILE A 223 18.17 8.30 71.50
N SER A 224 19.30 7.72 71.08
CA SER A 224 20.13 6.89 71.94
C SER A 224 20.69 7.70 73.13
N SER A 225 21.17 8.91 72.88
CA SER A 225 21.68 9.82 73.92
C SER A 225 20.61 10.21 74.93
N LEU A 226 19.42 10.58 74.43
CA LEU A 226 18.29 10.95 75.27
C LEU A 226 17.79 9.74 76.08
N SER A 227 17.71 8.56 75.46
CA SER A 227 17.30 7.32 76.13
C SER A 227 18.28 6.93 77.25
N SER A 228 19.59 7.07 77.03
CA SER A 228 20.57 6.85 78.11
C SER A 228 20.40 7.87 79.23
N THR A 229 20.13 9.13 78.89
CA THR A 229 19.95 10.18 79.90
C THR A 229 18.70 9.94 80.74
N ILE A 230 17.60 9.50 80.11
CA ILE A 230 16.36 9.10 80.80
C ILE A 230 16.66 7.93 81.74
N ARG A 231 17.31 6.86 81.25
CA ARG A 231 17.65 5.70 82.07
C ARG A 231 18.54 6.07 83.27
N ASP A 232 19.57 6.88 83.05
CA ASP A 232 20.47 7.29 84.14
C ASP A 232 19.72 8.11 85.22
N VAL A 233 18.70 8.90 84.82
CA VAL A 233 17.82 9.62 85.75
C VAL A 233 16.89 8.65 86.48
N GLU A 234 16.27 7.72 85.77
CA GLU A 234 15.38 6.70 86.35
C GLU A 234 16.13 5.81 87.37
N GLU A 235 17.34 5.36 87.05
CA GLU A 235 18.18 4.54 87.94
C GLU A 235 18.56 5.29 89.22
N GLN A 236 18.96 6.57 89.10
CA GLN A 236 19.26 7.37 90.29
C GLN A 236 18.02 7.63 91.15
N MET A 237 16.82 7.70 90.56
CA MET A 237 15.58 7.83 91.34
C MET A 237 15.28 6.57 92.19
N GLU A 238 15.91 5.44 91.91
CA GLU A 238 15.81 4.19 92.68
C GLU A 238 16.94 4.01 93.72
N ASP A 239 17.93 4.92 93.77
CA ASP A 239 19.05 4.88 94.72
C ASP A 239 18.61 5.19 96.18
N ASP A 240 19.48 4.88 97.15
CA ASP A 240 19.29 5.27 98.55
C ASP A 240 19.32 6.81 98.75
N ASP A 241 18.67 7.28 99.82
CA ASP A 241 18.46 8.71 100.10
C ASP A 241 19.75 9.55 100.08
N VAL A 242 20.88 8.99 100.56
CA VAL A 242 22.15 9.72 100.64
C VAL A 242 22.81 9.80 99.27
N SER A 243 22.87 8.69 98.53
CA SER A 243 23.42 8.63 97.17
C SER A 243 22.62 9.49 96.19
N PHE A 244 21.30 9.47 96.29
CA PHE A 244 20.40 10.33 95.50
C PHE A 244 20.72 11.82 95.71
N LEU A 245 20.78 12.27 96.97
CA LEU A 245 21.01 13.68 97.30
C LEU A 245 22.41 14.17 96.90
N GLN A 246 23.44 13.31 97.00
CA GLN A 246 24.80 13.65 96.56
C GLN A 246 24.88 13.91 95.05
N ASN A 247 24.14 13.13 94.25
CA ASN A 247 24.19 13.19 92.79
C ASN A 247 23.05 14.02 92.16
N PHE A 248 22.10 14.52 92.95
CA PHE A 248 20.90 15.21 92.44
C PHE A 248 21.25 16.40 91.54
N LYS A 249 22.22 17.21 91.97
CA LYS A 249 22.60 18.46 91.27
C LYS A 249 23.22 18.20 89.90
N SER A 250 24.09 17.20 89.77
CA SER A 250 24.75 16.85 88.49
C SER A 250 23.75 16.28 87.48
N THR A 251 22.80 15.48 87.96
CA THR A 251 21.77 14.87 87.11
C THR A 251 20.74 15.90 86.63
N LEU A 252 20.30 16.79 87.51
CA LEU A 252 19.42 17.91 87.13
C LEU A 252 20.06 18.82 86.07
N GLN A 253 21.39 19.02 86.15
CA GLN A 253 22.11 19.81 85.15
C GLN A 253 22.16 19.10 83.79
N ARG A 254 22.33 17.77 83.77
CA ARG A 254 22.30 16.97 82.54
C ARG A 254 20.95 17.01 81.82
N THR A 255 19.83 17.00 82.57
CA THR A 255 18.48 17.03 81.97
C THR A 255 18.17 18.36 81.31
N GLN A 256 18.72 19.47 81.81
CA GLN A 256 18.47 20.81 81.27
C GLN A 256 19.18 21.07 79.93
N CYS A 257 20.26 20.35 79.61
CA CYS A 257 21.04 20.57 78.38
C CYS A 257 20.44 19.94 77.11
N GLN A 258 19.40 19.09 77.19
CA GLN A 258 18.95 18.25 76.05
C GLN A 258 17.58 18.64 75.45
N LEU A 259 16.96 19.77 75.83
CA LEU A 259 15.63 20.19 75.36
C LEU A 259 15.64 20.81 73.95
N LEU A 260 16.13 20.08 72.93
CA LEU A 260 15.97 20.46 71.53
C LEU A 260 14.89 19.61 70.86
N ASN A 261 13.86 20.27 70.33
CA ASN A 261 12.80 19.60 69.60
C ASN A 261 13.29 19.18 68.20
N PRO A 262 12.99 17.96 67.72
CA PRO A 262 13.44 17.54 66.39
C PRO A 262 12.76 18.36 65.28
N GLU A 263 13.55 18.87 64.33
CA GLU A 263 13.01 19.51 63.12
C GLU A 263 12.52 18.47 62.10
N LYS A 264 11.27 18.61 61.66
CA LYS A 264 10.69 17.77 60.60
C LYS A 264 10.90 18.41 59.22
N ASN A 265 12.08 18.21 58.64
CA ASN A 265 12.37 18.68 57.29
C ASN A 265 12.14 17.57 56.25
N SER A 266 11.15 17.75 55.36
CA SER A 266 10.86 16.81 54.26
C SER A 266 11.88 16.95 53.13
N VAL A 267 12.48 15.83 52.74
CA VAL A 267 13.42 15.74 51.61
C VAL A 267 12.73 14.99 50.47
N MET A 268 12.17 15.73 49.51
CA MET A 268 11.40 15.16 48.39
C MET A 268 12.08 15.42 47.05
N ILE A 269 11.73 14.59 46.06
CA ILE A 269 12.11 14.78 44.66
C ILE A 269 11.38 15.98 44.07
N ASP A 270 12.08 16.81 43.32
CA ASP A 270 11.46 17.92 42.60
C ASP A 270 10.91 17.48 41.23
N PHE A 271 9.62 17.13 41.22
CA PHE A 271 8.92 16.74 39.99
C PHE A 271 8.95 17.82 38.90
N SER A 272 8.96 19.11 39.28
CA SER A 272 8.94 20.21 38.32
C SER A 272 10.25 20.30 37.56
N ASN A 273 11.38 19.96 38.17
CA ASN A 273 12.68 19.97 37.51
C ASN A 273 12.80 18.88 36.42
N HIS A 274 12.15 17.74 36.60
CA HIS A 274 12.23 16.62 35.64
C HIS A 274 11.16 16.70 34.54
N LEU A 275 9.94 17.06 34.92
CA LEU A 275 8.77 17.03 34.04
C LEU A 275 8.37 18.41 33.52
N GLY A 276 8.78 19.49 34.18
CA GLY A 276 8.50 20.86 33.79
C GLY A 276 8.99 21.14 32.38
N ASN A 277 8.07 21.53 31.50
CA ASN A 277 8.36 21.82 30.09
C ASN A 277 9.09 20.70 29.34
N LEU A 278 8.98 19.45 29.79
CA LEU A 278 9.66 18.28 29.20
C LEU A 278 9.46 18.23 27.68
N LYS A 279 8.20 18.22 27.24
CA LYS A 279 7.84 18.13 25.83
C LYS A 279 8.40 19.31 25.02
N LEU A 280 8.30 20.53 25.55
CA LEU A 280 8.80 21.74 24.87
C LEU A 280 10.32 21.69 24.71
N ASN A 281 11.05 21.32 25.76
CA ASN A 281 12.51 21.22 25.74
C ASN A 281 13.00 20.15 24.76
N VAL A 282 12.33 18.99 24.70
CA VAL A 282 12.60 17.93 23.71
C VAL A 282 12.42 18.47 22.30
N LEU A 283 11.28 19.12 22.02
CA LEU A 283 10.99 19.72 20.72
C LEU A 283 12.02 20.77 20.31
N THR A 284 12.42 21.66 21.22
CA THR A 284 13.45 22.67 20.94
C THR A 284 14.82 22.04 20.65
N LYS A 285 15.19 20.96 21.34
CA LYS A 285 16.43 20.23 21.07
C LYS A 285 16.40 19.53 19.72
N LEU A 286 15.27 18.91 19.35
CA LEU A 286 15.05 18.34 18.03
C LEU A 286 15.21 19.42 16.95
N GLN A 287 14.54 20.57 17.11
CA GLN A 287 14.63 21.70 16.17
C GLN A 287 16.08 22.15 15.94
N LYS A 288 16.87 22.35 17.01
CA LYS A 288 18.28 22.73 16.90
C LYS A 288 19.15 21.69 16.19
N LYS A 289 18.80 20.40 16.24
CA LYS A 289 19.50 19.33 15.51
C LYS A 289 19.17 19.38 14.02
N PHE A 290 17.92 19.68 13.66
CA PHE A 290 17.51 19.84 12.26
C PHE A 290 18.15 21.05 11.59
N ASP A 291 18.21 22.19 12.28
CA ASP A 291 18.81 23.42 11.75
C ASP A 291 20.32 23.24 11.42
N LYS A 292 21.00 22.28 12.05
CA LYS A 292 22.40 21.93 11.75
C LYS A 292 22.56 21.02 10.53
N LYS A 293 21.51 20.28 10.14
CA LYS A 293 21.55 19.27 9.06
C LYS A 293 21.25 19.91 7.69
N GLU A 294 20.45 20.97 7.63
CA GLU A 294 20.14 21.71 6.39
C GLU A 294 21.37 22.35 5.71
N GLY A 295 22.51 22.44 6.40
CA GLY A 295 23.77 22.93 5.82
C GLY A 295 24.53 21.94 4.92
N LEU A 296 24.09 20.68 4.78
CA LEU A 296 24.91 19.61 4.18
C LEU A 296 24.25 18.78 3.07
N TYR A 297 23.00 19.05 2.68
CA TYR A 297 22.35 18.34 1.57
C TYR A 297 21.60 19.30 0.63
N LEU A 298 22.27 19.73 -0.43
CA LEU A 298 21.62 20.27 -1.64
C LEU A 298 22.12 19.50 -2.87
N PRO A 299 21.43 18.42 -3.28
CA PRO A 299 21.45 17.99 -4.66
C PRO A 299 20.41 18.80 -5.44
N LEU A 300 20.86 19.37 -6.55
CA LEU A 300 20.09 20.17 -7.51
C LEU A 300 18.85 19.42 -8.03
N GLY A 301 17.70 20.10 -7.99
CA GLY A 301 16.52 19.73 -8.78
C GLY A 301 15.24 19.64 -7.95
N LEU A 302 14.41 20.68 -8.05
CA LEU A 302 13.08 20.89 -7.44
C LEU A 302 13.11 21.73 -6.16
N ARG A 303 13.13 23.06 -6.36
CA ARG A 303 12.72 24.03 -5.34
C ARG A 303 11.22 23.81 -5.03
N GLY A 304 10.92 22.95 -4.07
CA GLY A 304 9.66 22.99 -3.36
C GLY A 304 9.68 24.22 -2.45
N THR A 305 8.78 25.16 -2.67
CA THR A 305 8.61 26.33 -1.80
C THR A 305 8.10 25.86 -0.43
N TYR A 306 9.00 25.70 0.53
CA TYR A 306 8.65 25.58 1.94
C TYR A 306 8.06 26.91 2.42
N VAL A 307 6.74 27.02 2.40
CA VAL A 307 6.02 28.10 3.08
C VAL A 307 6.09 27.81 4.58
N LYS A 308 6.92 28.58 5.31
CA LYS A 308 6.89 28.61 6.78
C LYS A 308 5.52 29.13 7.23
N GLN A 309 4.57 28.24 7.48
CA GLN A 309 3.35 28.59 8.18
C GLN A 309 3.71 28.87 9.65
N LYS A 310 3.87 30.16 9.99
CA LYS A 310 4.00 30.61 11.37
C LYS A 310 2.71 30.22 12.12
N CYS A 311 2.76 29.22 12.98
CA CYS A 311 1.73 29.02 14.00
C CYS A 311 1.91 30.12 15.05
N VAL A 312 0.94 31.06 15.06
CA VAL A 312 0.83 32.13 16.04
C VAL A 312 -0.27 31.75 17.04
N THR A 313 0.10 31.71 18.32
CA THR A 313 -0.74 31.82 19.56
C THR A 313 -1.67 30.62 19.91
N ALA A 314 -1.96 30.27 21.17
CA ALA A 314 -1.86 30.99 22.44
C ALA A 314 -1.72 30.01 23.63
N PHE A 315 -0.97 30.40 24.66
CA PHE A 315 -1.18 29.94 26.03
C PHE A 315 -2.43 30.61 26.60
N GLY A 316 -3.33 29.85 27.21
CA GLY A 316 -4.50 30.40 27.91
C GLY A 316 -5.44 29.32 28.45
N VAL A 317 -5.29 29.00 29.73
CA VAL A 317 -6.22 28.18 30.51
C VAL A 317 -7.59 28.88 30.60
N LYS A 318 -8.70 28.19 30.30
CA LYS A 318 -10.00 28.25 31.02
C LYS A 318 -11.08 27.34 30.39
N ASN A 319 -11.52 26.38 31.22
CA ASN A 319 -12.83 25.69 31.35
C ASN A 319 -13.58 25.03 30.16
N PRO A 320 -14.19 23.84 30.36
CA PRO A 320 -14.73 23.01 29.29
C PRO A 320 -16.27 23.08 29.19
N GLU A 321 -16.85 24.10 28.56
CA GLU A 321 -18.25 24.07 28.13
C GLU A 321 -18.44 24.94 26.88
N ASN A 322 -18.32 24.32 25.70
CA ASN A 322 -19.04 24.68 24.47
C ASN A 322 -18.64 23.74 23.32
N SER A 323 -19.16 22.52 23.40
CA SER A 323 -19.29 21.64 22.24
C SER A 323 -20.54 22.06 21.49
N MET A 324 -20.37 22.80 20.39
CA MET A 324 -21.20 22.83 19.18
C MET A 324 -20.98 24.14 18.43
N ARG A 325 -20.89 24.03 17.11
CA ARG A 325 -20.71 25.12 16.11
C ARG A 325 -19.28 25.62 15.92
N GLN A 326 -18.50 24.81 15.20
CA GLN A 326 -17.69 25.28 14.07
C GLN A 326 -17.27 24.08 13.21
N GLN A 327 -18.26 23.38 12.64
CA GLN A 327 -18.07 22.53 11.47
C GLN A 327 -18.78 23.22 10.30
N HIS A 328 -18.10 24.16 9.66
CA HIS A 328 -18.30 24.46 8.24
C HIS A 328 -17.22 25.44 7.81
N GLN A 329 -16.34 24.94 6.93
CA GLN A 329 -15.45 25.63 5.97
C GLN A 329 -14.02 25.10 6.07
N SER A 330 -13.76 24.02 5.32
CA SER A 330 -12.49 23.69 4.64
C SER A 330 -12.55 22.24 4.15
N LYS A 331 -13.33 21.99 3.09
CA LYS A 331 -13.21 20.77 2.29
C LYS A 331 -13.25 21.16 0.82
N THR A 332 -12.10 21.59 0.35
CA THR A 332 -11.77 21.58 -1.06
C THR A 332 -10.28 21.34 -1.16
N ILE A 333 -9.90 20.45 -2.08
CA ILE A 333 -8.56 20.24 -2.68
C ILE A 333 -7.90 18.86 -2.32
N TYR A 334 -7.84 18.04 -3.39
CA TYR A 334 -7.21 16.72 -3.63
C TYR A 334 -7.80 15.46 -2.97
N LYS A 335 -8.83 14.89 -3.63
CA LYS A 335 -8.92 13.44 -3.78
C LYS A 335 -8.06 13.05 -4.99
N THR A 336 -7.00 12.30 -4.76
CA THR A 336 -6.40 11.42 -5.76
C THR A 336 -6.53 10.00 -5.22
N ASP A 337 -7.29 9.20 -5.96
CA ASP A 337 -7.62 7.82 -5.63
C ASP A 337 -6.37 6.93 -5.73
N TYR A 338 -6.07 6.21 -4.65
CA TYR A 338 -5.26 4.99 -4.66
C TYR A 338 -5.88 4.01 -3.64
N SER A 339 -6.72 3.11 -4.16
CA SER A 339 -7.30 1.91 -3.53
C SER A 339 -7.84 1.11 -4.73
N ASP A 340 -7.58 -0.17 -4.99
CA ASP A 340 -6.95 -1.25 -4.27
C ASP A 340 -6.41 -2.25 -5.32
N MET A 341 -5.22 -2.80 -5.08
CA MET A 341 -4.73 -4.03 -5.73
C MET A 341 -4.33 -5.00 -4.61
N SER A 342 -5.28 -5.84 -4.21
CA SER A 342 -5.09 -7.14 -3.57
C SER A 342 -5.97 -8.08 -4.40
N SER A 343 -5.57 -9.26 -4.87
CA SER A 343 -4.71 -10.29 -4.28
C SER A 343 -4.43 -11.35 -5.35
N ASP A 344 -3.26 -11.98 -5.33
CA ASP A 344 -3.13 -13.44 -5.48
C ASP A 344 -1.67 -13.89 -5.36
N HIS A 345 -1.28 -14.46 -4.22
CA HIS A 345 -0.37 -15.61 -4.22
C HIS A 345 -0.56 -16.51 -2.98
N ARG A 346 -0.80 -17.79 -3.31
CA ARG A 346 -0.96 -19.00 -2.50
C ARG A 346 -0.21 -19.02 -1.16
N SER A 347 -0.95 -19.34 -0.10
CA SER A 347 -0.39 -19.88 1.15
C SER A 347 -0.44 -21.41 1.13
N HIS A 348 0.68 -22.04 1.49
CA HIS A 348 0.79 -23.47 1.74
C HIS A 348 0.05 -23.87 3.03
N HIS A 349 -0.69 -24.98 2.96
CA HIS A 349 -1.33 -25.67 4.07
C HIS A 349 -0.30 -26.19 5.08
N ILE A 350 -0.40 -25.79 6.35
CA ILE A 350 0.03 -26.58 7.51
C ILE A 350 -1.10 -26.54 8.53
N GLN A 351 -1.65 -27.72 8.86
CA GLN A 351 -2.67 -27.90 9.90
C GLN A 351 -2.05 -27.81 11.30
N PRO A 352 -2.76 -27.28 12.32
CA PRO A 352 -2.37 -27.38 13.72
C PRO A 352 -2.98 -28.61 14.38
N GLN A 353 -2.15 -29.42 15.06
CA GLN A 353 -2.61 -30.48 15.97
C GLN A 353 -2.93 -29.91 17.35
N THR A 354 -4.00 -30.46 17.91
CA THR A 354 -4.65 -30.10 19.16
C THR A 354 -3.93 -30.66 20.40
N VAL A 355 -4.03 -29.88 21.47
CA VAL A 355 -3.59 -30.19 22.84
C VAL A 355 -4.38 -31.37 23.42
N LYS A 356 -3.68 -32.35 24.02
CA LYS A 356 -4.23 -33.22 25.07
C LYS A 356 -3.39 -33.11 26.35
N LYS A 357 -4.07 -32.78 27.45
CA LYS A 357 -3.61 -32.88 28.85
C LYS A 357 -3.50 -34.36 29.26
N GLY A 358 -2.56 -34.69 30.14
CA GLY A 358 -2.50 -36.00 30.82
C GLY A 358 -1.34 -36.11 31.82
N ASN A 359 -1.69 -36.12 33.11
CA ASN A 359 -0.89 -36.11 34.35
C ASN A 359 0.21 -37.17 34.57
N SER A 360 1.16 -36.76 35.43
CA SER A 360 1.80 -37.46 36.58
C SER A 360 2.43 -38.85 36.45
N MET A 361 3.73 -38.98 36.78
CA MET A 361 4.25 -39.44 38.10
C MET A 361 5.76 -39.80 38.04
N ILE A 362 6.51 -39.21 38.98
CA ILE A 362 7.55 -39.77 39.87
C ILE A 362 8.13 -41.15 39.50
N THR A 363 9.47 -41.26 39.31
CA THR A 363 10.43 -41.97 40.20
C THR A 363 11.86 -42.03 39.64
N ASN A 364 12.82 -41.52 40.43
CA ASN A 364 14.10 -42.13 40.83
C ASN A 364 15.07 -42.81 39.83
N ASN A 365 16.24 -42.15 39.72
CA ASN A 365 17.54 -42.61 40.24
C ASN A 365 18.52 -43.41 39.32
N LYS A 366 19.80 -43.03 39.50
CA LYS A 366 21.09 -43.72 39.29
C LYS A 366 21.90 -43.44 38.01
N ASN A 367 22.99 -42.69 38.23
CA ASN A 367 24.40 -43.00 37.95
C ASN A 367 24.76 -43.60 36.58
N THR A 368 25.61 -42.91 35.80
CA THR A 368 27.08 -43.13 35.77
C THR A 368 27.73 -42.30 34.65
N THR A 369 28.70 -41.47 35.01
CA THR A 369 29.84 -41.02 34.18
C THR A 369 30.78 -42.23 33.95
N PRO A 370 31.62 -42.28 32.87
CA PRO A 370 32.81 -41.42 32.79
C PRO A 370 33.29 -40.96 31.39
N TYR A 371 33.91 -39.78 31.44
CA TYR A 371 35.06 -39.29 30.67
C TYR A 371 35.80 -40.25 29.73
N LYS A 372 36.05 -39.75 28.51
CA LYS A 372 37.28 -39.82 27.67
C LYS A 372 36.91 -39.06 26.37
N ARG A 373 37.70 -38.16 25.78
CA ARG A 373 39.08 -37.74 25.93
C ARG A 373 39.22 -36.38 25.27
#